data_AF-A0A8D4BAF9-F1
#
_entry.id   AF-A0A8D4BAF9-F1
#
_cell.length_a   1.000
_cell.length_b   1.000
_cell.length_c   1.000
_cell.angle_alpha   90.00
_cell.angle_beta   90.00
_cell.angle_gamma   90.00
#
_symmetry.space_group_name_H-M   'P 1'
#
loop_
_entity.id
_entity.type
_entity.pdbx_description
1 polymer ?
#
loop_
_entity_poly.entity_id
_entity_poly.type
_entity_poly.pdbx_seq_one_letter_code
_entity_poly.pdbx_strand_id
1 'polypeptide(L)' 'MVIVAACTAARIGEISGCRVGDIDTARSIWTARRQSTPAPGGLTDEGTKGKRARRVPVVEGDPSLVAQRFLCAGKPR' A
#
# COMPACT_ATOMS: atom_id res chain seq x y z
N MET A 1 2.33 -10.56 -2.60
CA MET A 1 1.34 -9.62 -3.18
C MET A 1 -0.08 -10.17 -3.09
N VAL A 2 -0.32 -11.46 -3.39
CA VAL A 2 -1.67 -12.07 -3.36
C VAL A 2 -2.39 -11.91 -2.02
N ILE A 3 -1.74 -12.23 -0.90
CA ILE A 3 -2.36 -12.13 0.45
C ILE A 3 -2.68 -10.68 0.81
N VAL A 4 -1.77 -9.75 0.52
CA VAL A 4 -2.02 -8.31 0.75
C VAL A 4 -3.20 -7.82 -0.07
N ALA A 5 -3.30 -8.21 -1.35
CA ALA A 5 -4.44 -7.86 -2.19
C ALA A 5 -5.76 -8.45 -1.67
N ALA A 6 -5.74 -9.69 -1.16
CA ALA A 6 -6.91 -10.34 -0.57
C ALA A 6 -7.37 -9.66 0.73
N CYS A 7 -6.44 -9.29 1.62
CA CYS A 7 -6.78 -8.67 2.91
C CYS A 7 -7.13 -7.18 2.83
N THR A 8 -6.80 -6.50 1.72
CA THR A 8 -6.98 -5.05 1.56
C THR A 8 -7.89 -4.65 0.41
N ALA A 9 -8.20 -5.56 -0.52
CA ALA A 9 -8.88 -5.26 -1.79
C ALA A 9 -8.24 -4.09 -2.59
N ALA A 10 -6.94 -3.85 -2.36
CA ALA A 10 -6.19 -2.82 -3.06
C ALA A 10 -5.70 -3.32 -4.43
N ARG A 11 -5.53 -2.37 -5.36
CA ARG A 11 -5.00 -2.67 -6.69
C ARG A 11 -3.50 -2.88 -6.60
N ILE A 12 -2.95 -3.74 -7.46
CA ILE A 12 -1.52 -4.06 -7.45
C ILE A 12 -0.61 -2.82 -7.53
N GLY A 13 -0.99 -1.83 -8.35
CA GLY A 13 -0.26 -0.56 -8.47
C GLY A 13 -0.27 0.26 -7.18
N GLU A 14 -1.36 0.22 -6.42
CA GLU A 14 -1.44 0.89 -5.11
C GLU A 14 -0.51 0.18 -4.11
N ILE A 15 -0.49 -1.16 -4.13
CA ILE A 15 0.34 -1.96 -3.22
C ILE A 15 1.83 -1.76 -3.52
N SER A 16 2.21 -1.67 -4.80
CA SER A 16 3.61 -1.38 -5.19
C SER A 16 4.04 0.04 -4.82
N GLY A 17 3.12 1.00 -4.82
CA GLY A 17 3.37 2.39 -4.42
C GLY A 17 3.22 2.66 -2.93
N CYS A 18 2.97 1.65 -2.09
CA CYS A 18 2.77 1.84 -0.66
C CYS A 18 4.09 2.22 0.04
N ARG A 19 4.04 3.24 0.92
CA ARG A 19 5.16 3.67 1.76
C ARG A 19 4.80 3.52 3.24
N VAL A 20 5.80 3.46 4.11
CA VAL A 20 5.55 3.30 5.56
C VAL A 20 4.71 4.43 6.17
N GLY A 21 4.91 5.67 5.72
CA GLY A 21 4.07 6.80 6.13
C GLY A 21 2.63 6.79 5.59
N ASP A 22 2.24 5.79 4.80
CA ASP A 22 0.85 5.57 4.38
C ASP A 22 0.08 4.66 5.37
N ILE A 23 0.76 3.98 6.31
CA ILE A 23 0.18 2.96 7.20
C ILE A 23 0.04 3.51 8.63
N ASP A 24 -1.19 3.48 9.15
CA ASP A 24 -1.47 3.62 10.58
C ASP A 24 -1.58 2.23 11.20
N THR A 25 -0.51 1.80 11.87
CA THR A 25 -0.42 0.47 12.52
C THR A 25 -1.26 0.38 13.79
N ALA A 26 -1.60 1.49 14.43
CA ALA A 26 -2.44 1.48 15.63
C ALA A 26 -3.91 1.23 15.28
N ARG A 27 -4.34 1.71 14.11
CA ARG A 27 -5.71 1.53 13.61
C ARG A 27 -5.84 0.45 12.53
N SER A 28 -4.72 -0.14 12.10
CA SER A 28 -4.65 -1.05 10.95
C SER A 28 -5.30 -0.45 9.69
N ILE A 29 -5.01 0.83 9.43
CA ILE A 29 -5.54 1.56 8.27
C ILE A 29 -4.39 1.94 7.34
N TRP A 30 -4.53 1.59 6.07
CA TRP A 30 -3.69 2.10 5.00
C TRP A 30 -4.37 3.25 4.26
N THR A 31 -3.67 4.38 4.09
CA THR A 31 -4.09 5.47 3.23
C THR A 31 -3.47 5.29 1.83
N ALA A 32 -4.22 4.69 0.90
CA ALA A 32 -3.76 4.51 -0.47
C ALA A 32 -3.81 5.86 -1.22
N ARG A 33 -2.63 6.43 -1.49
CA ARG A 33 -2.46 7.78 -2.09
C ARG A 33 -1.84 7.79 -3.49
N ARG A 34 -1.10 6.73 -3.82
CA ARG A 34 -0.30 6.64 -5.04
C ARG A 34 -0.34 5.24 -5.63
N GLN A 35 0.05 5.13 -6.88
CA GLN A 35 0.31 3.85 -7.53
C GLN A 35 1.66 3.90 -8.25
N SER A 36 2.43 2.81 -8.23
CA SER A 36 3.63 2.73 -9.06
C SER A 36 3.28 2.13 -10.42
N THR A 37 3.62 2.85 -11.49
CA THR A 37 3.26 2.51 -12.87
C THR A 37 4.51 2.53 -13.75
N PRO A 38 4.66 1.62 -14.73
CA PRO A 38 5.71 1.73 -15.74
C PRO A 38 5.49 2.96 -16.63
N ALA A 39 6.54 3.73 -16.87
CA ALA A 39 6.55 4.86 -17.79
C ALA A 39 7.86 4.88 -18.60
N PRO A 40 7.93 5.62 -19.72
CA PRO A 40 9.20 5.89 -20.38
C PRO A 40 10.21 6.46 -19.38
N GLY A 41 11.35 5.79 -19.21
CA GLY A 41 12.37 6.16 -18.21
C GLY A 41 12.32 5.39 -16.89
N GLY A 42 11.38 4.45 -16.71
CA GLY A 42 11.37 3.51 -15.58
C GLY A 42 10.04 3.47 -14.81
N LEU A 43 10.12 3.10 -13.54
CA LEU A 43 8.97 3.11 -12.62
C LEU A 43 8.74 4.53 -12.10
N THR A 44 7.50 5.02 -12.24
CA THR A 44 7.06 6.32 -11.68
C THR A 44 5.95 6.11 -10.67
N ASP A 45 5.91 6.96 -9.65
CA ASP A 45 4.81 7.04 -8.70
C ASP A 45 3.80 8.08 -9.19
N GLU A 46 2.60 7.61 -9.51
CA GLU A 46 1.48 8.44 -9.93
C GLU A 46 0.44 8.55 -8.83
N GLY A 47 -0.47 9.53 -8.96
CA GLY A 47 -1.71 9.51 -8.17
C GLY A 47 -2.54 8.26 -8.46
N THR A 48 -3.34 7.81 -7.49
CA THR A 48 -4.31 6.73 -7.75
C THR A 48 -5.25 7.10 -8.89
N LYS A 49 -5.85 6.11 -9.56
CA LYS A 49 -6.89 6.36 -10.56
C LYS A 49 -8.01 7.22 -9.96
N GLY A 50 -8.22 8.41 -10.52
CA GLY A 50 -9.14 9.42 -9.99
C GLY A 50 -8.55 10.40 -8.97
N LYS A 51 -7.25 10.31 -8.67
CA LYS A 51 -6.46 11.18 -7.77
C LYS A 51 -7.04 11.30 -6.36
N ARG A 52 -7.75 10.27 -5.88
CA ARG A 52 -8.37 10.25 -4.55
C ARG A 52 -7.58 9.36 -3.61
N ALA A 53 -7.16 9.93 -2.49
CA ALA A 53 -6.72 9.14 -1.36
C ALA A 53 -7.93 8.41 -0.77
N ARG A 54 -7.80 7.10 -0.52
CA ARG A 54 -8.84 6.31 0.16
C ARG A 54 -8.26 5.55 1.33
N ARG A 55 -9.07 5.41 2.39
CA ARG A 55 -8.75 4.57 3.55
C ARG A 55 -9.09 3.13 3.22
N VAL A 56 -8.09 2.27 3.34
CA VAL A 56 -8.17 0.84 3.09
C VAL A 56 -7.97 0.13 4.44
N PRO A 57 -9.00 -0.53 4.97
CA PRO A 57 -8.84 -1.34 6.18
C PRO A 57 -7.96 -2.55 5.86
N VAL A 58 -7.02 -2.85 6.75
CA VAL A 58 -6.26 -4.09 6.70
C VAL A 58 -7.00 -5.12 7.55
N VAL A 59 -7.72 -6.04 6.91
CA VAL A 59 -8.50 -7.06 7.62
C VAL A 59 -7.57 -8.14 8.17
N GLU A 60 -7.72 -8.46 9.47
CA GLU A 60 -6.90 -9.41 10.23
C GLU A 60 -7.13 -10.87 9.80
N GLY A 61 -6.64 -11.25 8.60
CA GLY A 61 -6.48 -12.65 8.24
C GLY A 61 -5.16 -13.24 8.78
N ASP A 62 -4.13 -12.40 8.82
CA ASP A 62 -2.86 -12.59 9.51
C ASP A 62 -2.12 -11.24 9.50
N PRO A 63 -2.21 -10.44 10.57
CA PRO A 63 -1.55 -9.14 10.64
C PRO A 63 -0.03 -9.27 10.50
N SER A 64 0.57 -10.43 10.78
CA SER A 64 2.02 -10.60 10.71
C SER A 64 2.55 -10.51 9.28
N LEU A 65 1.91 -11.13 8.28
CA LEU A 65 2.42 -11.13 6.91
C LEU A 65 2.20 -9.78 6.22
N VAL A 66 1.04 -9.17 6.45
CA VAL A 66 0.70 -7.87 5.88
C VAL A 66 1.51 -6.77 6.56
N ALA A 67 1.61 -6.78 7.90
CA ALA A 67 2.46 -5.86 8.63
C ALA A 67 3.94 -6.09 8.32
N GLN A 68 4.45 -7.32 8.20
CA GLN A 68 5.85 -7.56 7.79
C GLN A 68 6.14 -6.97 6.42
N ARG A 69 5.22 -7.07 5.46
CA ARG A 69 5.41 -6.46 4.14
C ARG A 69 5.43 -4.95 4.21
N PHE A 70 4.55 -4.36 5.01
CA PHE A 70 4.51 -2.91 5.22
C PHE A 70 5.69 -2.40 6.07
N LEU A 71 6.17 -3.15 7.06
CA LEU A 71 7.33 -2.83 7.89
C LEU A 71 8.65 -2.97 7.10
N CYS A 72 8.74 -3.96 6.21
CA CYS A 72 9.86 -4.11 5.28
C CYS A 72 9.91 -3.00 4.20
N ALA A 73 8.83 -2.24 4.00
CA ALA A 73 8.83 -1.09 3.08
C ALA A 73 9.67 0.11 3.60
N GLY A 74 10.33 -0.03 4.75
CA GLY A 74 11.43 0.81 5.21
C GLY A 74 11.07 1.69 6.40
N LYS A 75 11.79 1.53 7.51
CA LYS A 75 11.67 2.38 8.71
C LYS A 75 11.80 3.86 8.30
N PRO A 76 10.86 4.74 8.69
CA PRO A 76 11.02 6.16 8.39
C PRO A 76 12.28 6.65 9.12
N ARG A 77 13.17 7.31 8.38
CA ARG A 77 14.27 8.10 8.96
C ARG A 77 13.72 9.39 9.51
#